data_AF-A0A9W3G1S2-F1
#
_entry.id   AF-A0A9W3G1S2-F1
#
_cell.length_a   1.000
_cell.length_b   1.000
_cell.length_c   1.000
_cell.angle_alpha   90.00
_cell.angle_beta   90.00
_cell.angle_gamma   90.00
#
_symmetry.space_group_name_H-M   'P 1'
#
loop_
_entity.id
_entity.type
_entity.pdbx_description
1 polymer ?
#
loop_
_entity_poly.entity_id
_entity_poly.type
_entity_poly.pdbx_seq_one_letter_code
_entity_poly.pdbx_strand_id
1 'polypeptide(L)'
;MGLFAGCNSFLGHSDTPLQKEPNKAWLFLFLTLTRASRGGRGCSAGFLGTRGLPALPPATLGGAAFRAAGWVAHAHRPHFLALHCQEFGGKNYEASMSHVDKFVKELLSSDAMKEYNRARVYLDENYKSQEHFTALGSFYFLHESLKNIYQFDFKAKKYKKVTGKEIYSDTLESTPMLEKEKFPQDYFPECKWSRKGFIRTRWCVADCAFDLVNIHLFHDASNLVAWETSPSVYSGIRRKALGYVLNRISDQRFEKASYFVFGDFNFRLDSKSVVETLCTKATMQTVRAADTNEVVKLIFRESDNDRKVTLQLEKKLFDYVNQEVFRDNNGTALLEFDKELSVFKDRLCELDISFPPSYPYSEDSSQGKQYMNTRCPAWCDRVLMSPSAKELILRGALSEQTLMSEANVSRESGNRTSVCGAGGSAARVLTATPTASESEEKVVTYDHIGPSVCMGDHKPVFLAFRIAPGAGKPHARVHKCCVVQ
;
A
#
# COMPACT_ATOMS: atom_id res chain seq x y z
N MET A 1 -31.85 -50.47 -42.64
CA MET A 1 -32.82 -49.44 -43.05
C MET A 1 -32.28 -48.12 -42.51
N GLY A 2 -31.49 -47.37 -43.28
CA GLY A 2 -31.96 -46.42 -44.29
C GLY A 2 -31.94 -45.02 -43.66
N LEU A 3 -30.81 -44.30 -43.73
CA LEU A 3 -30.56 -43.20 -44.68
C LEU A 3 -31.39 -41.94 -44.39
N PHE A 4 -30.75 -40.91 -43.86
CA PHE A 4 -30.64 -39.62 -44.53
C PHE A 4 -29.31 -38.95 -44.17
N ALA A 5 -28.60 -38.52 -45.22
CA ALA A 5 -27.32 -37.86 -45.22
C ALA A 5 -27.49 -36.41 -45.70
N GLY A 6 -26.55 -35.54 -45.31
CA GLY A 6 -26.09 -34.45 -46.19
C GLY A 6 -26.31 -33.02 -45.73
N CYS A 7 -25.32 -32.44 -45.04
CA CYS A 7 -24.54 -31.29 -45.55
C CYS A 7 -23.33 -31.00 -44.64
N ASN A 8 -22.14 -31.43 -45.10
CA ASN A 8 -20.85 -30.74 -44.89
C ASN A 8 -20.88 -29.45 -45.74
N SER A 9 -20.16 -28.34 -45.51
CA SER A 9 -18.80 -28.08 -44.98
C SER A 9 -18.57 -26.54 -44.93
N PHE A 10 -17.41 -26.12 -44.38
CA PHE A 10 -16.76 -24.78 -44.44
C PHE A 10 -17.28 -23.74 -43.42
N LEU A 11 -16.51 -23.09 -42.54
CA LEU A 11 -15.07 -22.85 -42.33
C LEU A 11 -14.85 -22.70 -40.80
N GLY A 12 -13.84 -23.31 -40.20
CA GLY A 12 -12.54 -22.67 -40.05
C GLY A 12 -12.18 -22.58 -38.56
N HIS A 13 -11.37 -23.53 -38.10
CA HIS A 13 -10.63 -23.37 -36.84
C HIS A 13 -9.79 -22.09 -36.93
N SER A 14 -10.05 -21.15 -36.04
CA SER A 14 -9.05 -20.21 -35.57
C SER A 14 -8.84 -20.44 -34.08
N ASP A 15 -8.27 -21.60 -33.75
CA ASP A 15 -7.37 -21.70 -32.61
C ASP A 15 -6.17 -20.80 -32.93
N THR A 16 -6.32 -19.50 -32.73
CA THR A 16 -5.16 -18.64 -32.55
C THR A 16 -4.55 -19.04 -31.22
N PRO A 17 -3.32 -19.58 -31.19
CA PRO A 17 -2.61 -19.70 -29.94
C PRO A 17 -2.57 -18.30 -29.36
N LEU A 18 -2.89 -18.13 -28.07
CA LEU A 18 -2.43 -16.97 -27.33
C LEU A 18 -0.93 -16.88 -27.61
N GLN A 19 -0.54 -15.96 -28.47
CA GLN A 19 0.85 -15.62 -28.69
C GLN A 19 1.40 -15.32 -27.30
N LYS A 20 2.36 -16.13 -26.87
CA LYS A 20 3.20 -15.84 -25.73
C LYS A 20 3.82 -14.48 -26.01
N GLU A 21 3.24 -13.42 -25.48
CA GLU A 21 3.93 -12.15 -25.41
C GLU A 21 5.19 -12.38 -24.56
N PRO A 22 6.38 -12.01 -25.05
CA PRO A 22 7.57 -12.10 -24.24
C PRO A 22 7.40 -11.12 -23.06
N ASN A 23 7.55 -11.63 -21.84
CA ASN A 23 7.62 -10.90 -20.57
C ASN A 23 8.31 -9.53 -20.71
N LYS A 24 7.57 -8.42 -20.63
CA LYS A 24 8.15 -7.07 -20.71
C LYS A 24 7.93 -6.17 -19.50
N ALA A 25 6.98 -6.46 -18.60
CA ALA A 25 6.90 -5.77 -17.30
C ALA A 25 6.09 -6.56 -16.25
N TRP A 26 6.56 -6.60 -15.00
CA TRP A 26 5.95 -7.38 -13.91
C TRP A 26 5.17 -6.48 -12.96
N LEU A 27 3.88 -6.75 -12.75
CA LEU A 27 3.08 -6.02 -11.77
C LEU A 27 3.43 -6.42 -10.33
N PHE A 28 3.76 -5.41 -9.52
CA PHE A 28 3.95 -5.47 -8.08
C PHE A 28 2.76 -4.81 -7.41
N LEU A 29 2.24 -5.43 -6.34
CA LEU A 29 1.24 -4.83 -5.46
C LEU A 29 1.81 -4.80 -4.04
N PHE A 30 1.96 -3.62 -3.46
CA PHE A 30 2.32 -3.43 -2.06
C PHE A 30 1.08 -3.02 -1.30
N LEU A 31 0.76 -3.71 -0.20
CA LEU A 31 -0.44 -3.49 0.60
C LEU A 31 -0.07 -3.31 2.07
N THR A 32 -0.62 -2.28 2.71
CA THR A 32 -0.49 -2.02 4.16
C THR A 32 -1.80 -2.37 4.88
N LEU A 33 -1.82 -3.31 5.81
CA LEU A 33 -2.97 -3.64 6.67
C LEU A 33 -2.68 -3.32 8.14
N THR A 34 -3.40 -2.37 8.71
CA THR A 34 -3.33 -2.09 10.15
C THR A 34 -4.47 -2.83 10.84
N ARG A 35 -4.14 -3.79 11.73
CA ARG A 35 -5.03 -4.70 12.49
C ARG A 35 -5.71 -5.84 11.71
N ALA A 36 -5.15 -7.04 11.83
CA ALA A 36 -5.78 -8.29 11.41
C ALA A 36 -6.24 -9.14 12.62
N SER A 37 -7.14 -8.65 13.48
CA SER A 37 -7.83 -9.52 14.44
C SER A 37 -9.09 -8.88 15.05
N ARG A 38 -10.24 -9.18 14.44
CA ARG A 38 -11.48 -9.36 15.20
C ARG A 38 -12.26 -10.52 14.59
N GLY A 39 -11.88 -11.74 15.00
CA GLY A 39 -12.85 -12.84 15.06
C GLY A 39 -13.84 -12.49 16.16
N GLY A 40 -14.99 -11.94 15.79
CA GLY A 40 -16.12 -11.81 16.71
C GLY A 40 -16.50 -13.21 17.23
N ARG A 41 -16.81 -13.29 18.53
CA ARG A 41 -17.27 -14.53 19.16
C ARG A 41 -18.50 -15.05 18.40
N GLY A 42 -18.42 -16.31 17.97
CA GLY A 42 -19.52 -17.06 17.38
C GLY A 42 -19.42 -17.18 15.86
N CYS A 43 -18.72 -18.21 15.38
CA CYS A 43 -18.95 -18.80 14.05
C CYS A 43 -18.29 -20.19 14.00
N SER A 44 -19.05 -21.22 14.36
CA SER A 44 -18.85 -22.58 13.86
C SER A 44 -19.19 -22.57 12.36
N ALA A 45 -18.19 -22.66 11.49
CA ALA A 45 -18.41 -22.81 10.06
C ALA A 45 -18.76 -24.27 9.73
N GLY A 46 -20.04 -24.53 9.51
CA GLY A 46 -20.51 -25.72 8.79
C GLY A 46 -20.36 -25.48 7.29
N PHE A 47 -19.59 -26.32 6.60
CA PHE A 47 -19.45 -26.37 5.15
C PHE A 47 -20.45 -27.39 4.59
N LEU A 48 -21.32 -26.99 3.67
CA LEU A 48 -21.95 -27.89 2.70
C LEU A 48 -21.85 -27.22 1.33
N GLY A 49 -21.19 -27.90 0.40
CA GLY A 49 -20.88 -27.38 -0.92
C GLY A 49 -22.09 -27.32 -1.84
N THR A 50 -21.94 -26.58 -2.93
CA THR A 50 -22.43 -26.94 -4.27
C THR A 50 -21.89 -25.95 -5.30
N ARG A 51 -21.75 -26.47 -6.52
CA ARG A 51 -21.06 -25.90 -7.68
C ARG A 51 -21.86 -24.76 -8.34
N GLY A 52 -21.12 -23.88 -9.01
CA GLY A 52 -21.62 -23.02 -10.08
C GLY A 52 -22.15 -21.68 -9.60
N LEU A 53 -21.29 -20.66 -9.65
CA LEU A 53 -21.48 -19.28 -9.17
C LEU A 53 -21.73 -19.19 -7.65
N PRO A 54 -20.78 -18.72 -6.81
CA PRO A 54 -21.05 -18.67 -5.39
C PRO A 54 -21.92 -17.44 -5.10
N ALA A 55 -23.20 -17.68 -4.82
CA ALA A 55 -23.96 -16.85 -3.89
C ALA A 55 -23.19 -16.83 -2.57
N LEU A 56 -22.51 -15.72 -2.27
CA LEU A 56 -21.61 -15.58 -1.13
C LEU A 56 -22.40 -15.18 0.14
N PRO A 57 -22.20 -15.87 1.29
CA PRO A 57 -22.97 -15.69 2.53
C PRO A 57 -22.68 -14.36 3.28
N PRO A 58 -23.52 -13.97 4.28
CA PRO A 58 -23.63 -12.59 4.72
C PRO A 58 -22.48 -12.08 5.58
N ALA A 59 -22.45 -10.76 5.69
CA ALA A 59 -21.42 -9.91 6.27
C ALA A 59 -21.04 -10.25 7.72
N THR A 60 -19.75 -10.53 7.93
CA THR A 60 -19.02 -10.24 9.17
C THR A 60 -17.80 -9.39 8.81
N LEU A 61 -17.29 -8.57 9.74
CA LEU A 61 -16.22 -7.59 9.53
C LEU A 61 -15.01 -8.16 8.74
N GLY A 62 -14.64 -9.43 8.99
CA GLY A 62 -13.55 -10.10 8.30
C GLY A 62 -13.85 -10.42 6.82
N GLY A 63 -15.10 -10.72 6.47
CA GLY A 63 -15.47 -11.09 5.10
C GLY A 63 -15.44 -9.91 4.13
N ALA A 64 -15.97 -8.75 4.52
CA ALA A 64 -16.04 -7.59 3.62
C ALA A 64 -14.67 -6.98 3.35
N ALA A 65 -13.84 -6.83 4.39
CA ALA A 65 -12.49 -6.30 4.26
C ALA A 65 -11.58 -7.25 3.46
N PHE A 66 -11.64 -8.56 3.75
CA PHE A 66 -10.88 -9.55 3.00
C PHE A 66 -11.32 -9.62 1.54
N ARG A 67 -12.63 -9.53 1.26
CA ARG A 67 -13.14 -9.41 -0.11
C ARG A 67 -12.59 -8.17 -0.80
N ALA A 68 -12.64 -7.00 -0.18
CA ALA A 68 -12.14 -5.76 -0.79
C ALA A 68 -10.65 -5.87 -1.15
N ALA A 69 -9.82 -6.39 -0.23
CA ALA A 69 -8.40 -6.64 -0.50
C ALA A 69 -8.19 -7.70 -1.59
N GLY A 70 -8.97 -8.78 -1.56
CA GLY A 70 -8.96 -9.83 -2.57
C GLY A 70 -9.37 -9.32 -3.94
N TRP A 71 -10.35 -8.43 -4.03
CA TRP A 71 -10.78 -7.77 -5.26
C TRP A 71 -9.66 -6.91 -5.86
N VAL A 72 -8.95 -6.12 -5.05
CA VAL A 72 -7.80 -5.33 -5.54
C VAL A 72 -6.69 -6.23 -6.05
N ALA A 73 -6.33 -7.28 -5.30
CA ALA A 73 -5.35 -8.26 -5.75
C ALA A 73 -5.78 -8.97 -7.04
N HIS A 74 -7.07 -9.34 -7.14
CA HIS A 74 -7.62 -9.98 -8.33
C HIS A 74 -7.67 -9.05 -9.54
N ALA A 75 -8.07 -7.79 -9.36
CA ALA A 75 -8.15 -6.79 -10.43
C ALA A 75 -6.78 -6.51 -11.04
N HIS A 76 -5.75 -6.44 -10.19
CA HIS A 76 -4.39 -6.19 -10.64
C HIS A 76 -3.68 -7.46 -11.15
N ARG A 77 -3.97 -8.65 -10.59
CA ARG A 77 -3.24 -9.91 -10.90
C ARG A 77 -1.72 -9.77 -10.74
N PRO A 78 -1.23 -9.33 -9.56
CA PRO A 78 0.18 -9.04 -9.36
C PRO A 78 1.03 -10.30 -9.49
N HIS A 79 2.16 -10.18 -10.15
CA HIS A 79 3.13 -11.25 -10.24
C HIS A 79 3.90 -11.41 -8.93
N PHE A 80 4.17 -10.29 -8.28
CA PHE A 80 4.77 -10.22 -6.95
C PHE A 80 3.82 -9.42 -6.05
N LEU A 81 3.31 -10.06 -5.00
CA LEU A 81 2.42 -9.42 -4.03
C LEU A 81 3.17 -9.32 -2.69
N ALA A 82 3.38 -8.10 -2.21
CA ALA A 82 3.83 -7.86 -0.83
C ALA A 82 2.67 -7.31 -0.01
N LEU A 83 2.32 -8.02 1.05
CA LEU A 83 1.34 -7.61 2.03
C LEU A 83 2.04 -7.41 3.38
N HIS A 84 2.03 -6.19 3.88
CA HIS A 84 2.61 -5.83 5.17
C HIS A 84 1.51 -5.46 6.15
N CYS A 85 1.65 -5.97 7.37
CA CYS A 85 0.69 -5.76 8.44
C CYS A 85 1.38 -5.10 9.64
N GLN A 86 0.69 -4.14 10.25
CA GLN A 86 1.06 -3.54 11.53
C GLN A 86 0.03 -3.91 12.59
N GLU A 87 0.50 -4.02 13.84
CA GLU A 87 -0.31 -4.53 14.95
C GLU A 87 -0.89 -5.91 14.64
N PHE A 88 -0.06 -6.81 14.12
CA PHE A 88 -0.44 -8.18 13.86
C PHE A 88 -0.85 -8.87 15.18
N GLY A 89 -1.97 -9.59 15.17
CA GLY A 89 -2.66 -10.06 16.39
C GLY A 89 -3.47 -8.99 17.14
N GLY A 90 -3.40 -7.72 16.74
CA GLY A 90 -4.25 -6.62 17.24
C GLY A 90 -3.90 -6.13 18.64
N LYS A 91 -4.86 -5.45 19.28
CA LYS A 91 -4.72 -4.90 20.64
C LYS A 91 -4.62 -5.99 21.70
N ASN A 92 -5.35 -7.10 21.51
CA ASN A 92 -5.38 -8.25 22.40
C ASN A 92 -4.61 -9.41 21.78
N TYR A 93 -3.34 -9.16 21.44
CA TYR A 93 -2.51 -10.13 20.72
C TYR A 93 -2.39 -11.45 21.48
N GLU A 94 -2.24 -11.45 22.81
CA GLU A 94 -2.10 -12.69 23.59
C GLU A 94 -3.25 -13.68 23.36
N ALA A 95 -4.49 -13.19 23.27
CA ALA A 95 -5.65 -14.01 22.97
C ALA A 95 -5.77 -14.32 21.46
N SER A 96 -5.39 -13.38 20.62
CA SER A 96 -5.66 -13.43 19.17
C SER A 96 -4.58 -14.15 18.37
N MET A 97 -3.36 -14.29 18.90
CA MET A 97 -2.25 -14.98 18.23
C MET A 97 -2.59 -16.44 17.94
N SER A 98 -3.43 -17.08 18.76
CA SER A 98 -3.95 -18.44 18.49
C SER A 98 -4.73 -18.56 17.18
N HIS A 99 -5.25 -17.46 16.63
CA HIS A 99 -5.98 -17.43 15.36
C HIS A 99 -5.10 -17.14 14.15
N VAL A 100 -3.88 -16.64 14.38
CA VAL A 100 -2.96 -16.22 13.32
C VAL A 100 -2.55 -17.40 12.44
N ASP A 101 -2.15 -18.52 13.05
CA ASP A 101 -1.79 -19.74 12.31
C ASP A 101 -2.90 -20.21 11.39
N LYS A 102 -4.14 -20.18 11.88
CA LYS A 102 -5.31 -20.58 11.11
C LYS A 102 -5.52 -19.63 9.93
N PHE A 103 -5.48 -18.32 10.18
CA PHE A 103 -5.60 -17.30 9.14
C PHE A 103 -4.54 -17.45 8.05
N VAL A 104 -3.27 -17.64 8.43
CA VAL A 104 -2.15 -17.79 7.48
C VAL A 104 -2.33 -19.05 6.63
N LYS A 105 -2.72 -20.18 7.25
CA LYS A 105 -3.00 -21.43 6.53
C LYS A 105 -4.17 -21.30 5.56
N GLU A 106 -5.26 -20.65 5.98
CA GLU A 106 -6.43 -20.40 5.13
C GLU A 106 -6.08 -19.49 3.95
N LEU A 107 -5.36 -18.40 4.19
CA LEU A 107 -4.90 -17.48 3.14
C LEU A 107 -4.02 -18.22 2.10
N LEU A 108 -3.01 -18.96 2.56
CA LEU A 108 -2.07 -19.70 1.69
C LEU A 108 -2.72 -20.83 0.89
N SER A 109 -3.86 -21.35 1.36
CA SER A 109 -4.61 -22.45 0.75
C SER A 109 -5.83 -21.98 -0.05
N SER A 110 -6.12 -20.68 -0.06
CA SER A 110 -7.26 -20.13 -0.79
C SER A 110 -7.09 -20.26 -2.31
N ASP A 111 -8.21 -20.38 -3.03
CA ASP A 111 -8.21 -20.49 -4.49
C ASP A 111 -7.53 -19.29 -5.17
N ALA A 112 -7.69 -18.09 -4.61
CA ALA A 112 -7.03 -16.87 -5.09
C ALA A 112 -5.50 -16.96 -5.05
N MET A 113 -4.94 -17.80 -4.16
CA MET A 113 -3.50 -17.97 -3.97
C MET A 113 -2.93 -19.20 -4.68
N LYS A 114 -3.74 -19.92 -5.46
CA LYS A 114 -3.36 -21.17 -6.13
C LYS A 114 -2.18 -21.01 -7.09
N GLU A 115 -2.14 -19.92 -7.86
CA GLU A 115 -1.09 -19.65 -8.84
C GLU A 115 0.20 -19.08 -8.19
N TYR A 116 0.14 -18.71 -6.90
CA TYR A 116 1.29 -18.27 -6.12
C TYR A 116 1.98 -19.47 -5.46
N ASN A 117 2.75 -20.20 -6.25
CA ASN A 117 3.41 -21.43 -5.81
C ASN A 117 4.62 -21.21 -4.88
N ARG A 118 5.02 -19.95 -4.67
CA ARG A 118 6.09 -19.57 -3.75
C ARG A 118 5.59 -18.50 -2.79
N ALA A 119 6.01 -18.61 -1.53
CA ALA A 119 5.71 -17.61 -0.52
C ALA A 119 6.82 -17.47 0.54
N ARG A 120 6.98 -16.26 1.08
CA ARG A 120 7.74 -16.00 2.31
C ARG A 120 6.86 -15.21 3.27
N VAL A 121 6.63 -15.76 4.45
CA VAL A 121 5.78 -15.16 5.47
C VAL A 121 6.60 -14.97 6.74
N TYR A 122 6.69 -13.73 7.23
CA TYR A 122 7.43 -13.37 8.43
C TYR A 122 6.47 -12.70 9.41
N LEU A 123 6.24 -13.32 10.56
CA LEU A 123 5.28 -12.90 11.56
C LEU A 123 6.03 -12.72 12.87
N ASP A 124 6.05 -11.51 13.41
CA ASP A 124 6.66 -11.28 14.72
C ASP A 124 5.65 -11.63 15.80
N GLU A 125 5.65 -12.87 16.26
CA GLU A 125 4.69 -13.40 17.23
C GLU A 125 5.28 -13.55 18.65
N ASN A 126 6.57 -13.29 18.82
CA ASN A 126 7.27 -13.47 20.10
C ASN A 126 7.00 -12.33 21.09
N TYR A 127 5.74 -12.21 21.53
CA TYR A 127 5.31 -11.19 22.50
C TYR A 127 5.94 -11.34 23.89
N LYS A 128 6.56 -12.50 24.18
CA LYS A 128 7.34 -12.74 25.40
C LYS A 128 8.65 -11.96 25.40
N SER A 129 9.24 -11.67 24.24
CA SER A 129 10.42 -10.83 24.11
C SER A 129 10.04 -9.35 23.99
N GLN A 130 9.71 -8.73 25.11
CA GLN A 130 9.24 -7.34 25.11
C GLN A 130 10.28 -6.34 24.54
N GLU A 131 11.57 -6.67 24.57
CA GLU A 131 12.67 -5.86 24.01
C GLU A 131 12.76 -5.93 22.48
N HIS A 132 12.22 -6.97 21.84
CA HIS A 132 12.36 -7.18 20.40
C HIS A 132 11.03 -7.28 19.64
N PHE A 133 9.92 -7.39 20.36
CA PHE A 133 8.59 -7.55 19.76
C PHE A 133 8.06 -6.27 19.11
N THR A 134 7.70 -6.37 17.83
CA THR A 134 7.18 -5.30 16.97
C THR A 134 5.74 -5.54 16.50
N ALA A 135 5.23 -6.77 16.63
CA ALA A 135 3.93 -7.17 16.06
C ALA A 135 3.78 -6.82 14.57
N LEU A 136 4.89 -6.86 13.80
CA LEU A 136 4.87 -6.67 12.36
C LEU A 136 4.69 -8.01 11.65
N GLY A 137 3.95 -8.00 10.54
CA GLY A 137 3.80 -9.13 9.64
C GLY A 137 4.17 -8.75 8.21
N SER A 138 4.88 -9.61 7.49
CA SER A 138 5.21 -9.41 6.07
C SER A 138 5.00 -10.70 5.29
N PHE A 139 4.13 -10.63 4.30
CA PHE A 139 3.76 -11.71 3.41
C PHE A 139 4.22 -11.36 2.00
N TYR A 140 4.96 -12.27 1.38
CA TYR A 140 5.42 -12.13 0.01
C TYR A 140 4.93 -13.34 -0.77
N PHE A 141 4.05 -13.12 -1.75
CA PHE A 141 3.52 -14.17 -2.62
C PHE A 141 4.04 -13.97 -4.03
N LEU A 142 4.56 -15.04 -4.62
CA LEU A 142 5.23 -14.98 -5.91
C LEU A 142 4.56 -15.92 -6.91
N HIS A 143 3.97 -15.33 -7.93
CA HIS A 143 3.23 -16.02 -8.98
C HIS A 143 4.16 -16.98 -9.75
N GLU A 144 3.63 -18.11 -10.23
CA GLU A 144 4.41 -19.16 -10.89
C GLU A 144 5.11 -18.71 -12.18
N SER A 145 4.57 -17.66 -12.83
CA SER A 145 5.14 -17.08 -14.04
C SER A 145 6.46 -16.35 -13.79
N LEU A 146 6.68 -15.80 -12.59
CA LEU A 146 7.97 -15.19 -12.24
C LEU A 146 9.08 -16.25 -12.24
N LYS A 147 10.13 -15.99 -13.02
CA LYS A 147 11.35 -16.82 -13.05
C LYS A 147 12.49 -16.04 -12.40
N ASN A 148 13.50 -16.75 -11.91
CA ASN A 148 14.73 -16.17 -11.36
C ASN A 148 14.47 -15.14 -10.24
N ILE A 149 13.81 -15.59 -9.18
CA ILE A 149 13.54 -14.77 -8.00
C ILE A 149 14.47 -15.18 -6.88
N TYR A 150 15.10 -14.20 -6.25
CA TYR A 150 16.02 -14.42 -5.16
C TYR A 150 15.70 -13.50 -3.99
N GLN A 151 15.98 -13.97 -2.78
CA GLN A 151 15.95 -13.18 -1.56
C GLN A 151 17.37 -13.11 -1.00
N PHE A 152 17.76 -11.95 -0.51
CA PHE A 152 19.08 -11.74 0.07
C PHE A 152 19.17 -12.35 1.47
N ASP A 153 20.25 -13.07 1.70
CA ASP A 153 20.69 -13.48 3.04
C ASP A 153 21.65 -12.41 3.57
N PHE A 154 21.22 -11.65 4.57
CA PHE A 154 21.99 -10.55 5.15
C PHE A 154 23.24 -11.01 5.91
N LYS A 155 23.24 -12.24 6.43
CA LYS A 155 24.40 -12.80 7.15
C LYS A 155 25.46 -13.32 6.17
N ALA A 156 25.04 -14.08 5.17
CA ALA A 156 25.91 -14.64 4.15
C ALA A 156 26.21 -13.66 3.00
N LYS A 157 25.55 -12.50 2.99
CA LYS A 157 25.68 -11.43 1.99
C LYS A 157 25.52 -11.93 0.55
N LYS A 158 24.56 -12.82 0.33
CA LYS A 158 24.32 -13.45 -0.98
C LYS A 158 22.85 -13.68 -1.24
N TYR A 159 22.49 -13.68 -2.52
CA TYR A 159 21.14 -14.02 -2.97
C TYR A 159 20.92 -15.53 -2.94
N LYS A 160 19.78 -15.95 -2.37
CA LYS A 160 19.29 -17.33 -2.38
C LYS A 160 18.04 -17.44 -3.23
N LYS A 161 17.98 -18.47 -4.05
CA LYS A 161 16.82 -18.74 -4.91
C LYS A 161 15.60 -19.04 -4.05
N VAL A 162 14.47 -18.41 -4.38
CA VAL A 162 13.23 -18.58 -3.64
C VAL A 162 12.47 -19.78 -4.21
N THR A 163 12.26 -20.78 -3.37
CA THR A 163 11.49 -22.00 -3.69
C THR A 163 10.45 -22.26 -2.61
N GLY A 164 9.36 -22.92 -2.99
CA GLY A 164 8.28 -23.32 -2.08
C GLY A 164 7.66 -22.18 -1.26
N LYS A 165 6.88 -22.55 -0.27
CA LYS A 165 6.22 -21.66 0.69
C LYS A 165 6.89 -21.87 2.06
N GLU A 166 7.37 -20.80 2.68
CA GLU A 166 8.00 -20.83 4.02
C GLU A 166 7.34 -19.79 4.93
N ILE A 167 7.08 -20.18 6.17
CA ILE A 167 6.48 -19.35 7.23
C ILE A 167 7.45 -19.31 8.39
N TYR A 168 7.71 -18.10 8.91
CA TYR A 168 8.58 -17.85 10.05
C TYR A 168 7.78 -17.02 11.08
N SER A 169 7.50 -17.58 12.26
CA SER A 169 6.72 -16.94 13.34
C SER A 169 7.50 -16.80 14.66
N ASP A 170 8.20 -17.85 15.07
CA ASP A 170 8.82 -17.90 16.41
C ASP A 170 10.29 -17.44 16.46
N THR A 171 10.91 -17.22 15.30
CA THR A 171 12.38 -17.15 15.17
C THR A 171 12.88 -16.05 14.23
N LEU A 172 12.15 -14.93 14.13
CA LEU A 172 12.52 -13.83 13.24
C LEU A 172 13.90 -13.22 13.54
N GLU A 173 14.36 -13.23 14.79
CA GLU A 173 15.70 -12.74 15.15
C GLU A 173 16.83 -13.66 14.64
N SER A 174 16.53 -14.94 14.40
CA SER A 174 17.52 -15.93 13.99
C SER A 174 17.61 -16.10 12.47
N THR A 175 16.55 -15.72 11.74
CA THR A 175 16.52 -15.90 10.29
C THR A 175 17.40 -14.85 9.62
N PRO A 176 18.37 -15.24 8.78
CA PRO A 176 19.25 -14.28 8.13
C PRO A 176 18.61 -13.62 6.89
N MET A 177 17.34 -13.96 6.60
CA MET A 177 16.62 -13.53 5.39
C MET A 177 15.96 -12.14 5.52
N LEU A 178 16.04 -11.52 6.70
CA LEU A 178 15.51 -10.19 6.99
C LEU A 178 16.37 -9.48 8.03
N GLU A 179 16.22 -8.15 8.12
CA GLU A 179 16.62 -7.37 9.28
C GLU A 179 15.35 -6.91 10.00
N LYS A 180 15.23 -7.17 11.31
CA LYS A 180 14.12 -6.70 12.16
C LYS A 180 14.70 -5.97 13.35
N GLU A 181 14.19 -4.78 13.63
CA GLU A 181 14.54 -4.06 14.85
C GLU A 181 13.32 -3.34 15.44
N LYS A 182 13.17 -3.44 16.76
CA LYS A 182 12.32 -2.55 17.55
C LYS A 182 13.05 -1.23 17.78
N PHE A 183 12.35 -0.11 17.77
CA PHE A 183 12.98 1.18 18.01
C PHE A 183 13.50 1.30 19.46
N PRO A 184 14.65 1.95 19.67
CA PRO A 184 15.22 2.15 21.00
C PRO A 184 14.25 2.84 21.98
N GLN A 185 14.27 2.40 23.23
CA GLN A 185 13.37 2.89 24.28
C GLN A 185 13.55 4.40 24.57
N ASP A 186 14.77 4.93 24.42
CA ASP A 186 15.09 6.35 24.62
C ASP A 186 14.46 7.27 23.56
N TYR A 187 13.93 6.73 22.47
CA TYR A 187 13.22 7.53 21.46
C TYR A 187 11.83 7.92 21.99
N PHE A 188 11.29 7.16 22.95
CA PHE A 188 9.99 7.42 23.53
C PHE A 188 9.95 7.08 25.02
N PRO A 189 10.66 7.86 25.87
CA PRO A 189 10.90 7.52 27.27
C PRO A 189 9.63 7.47 28.12
N GLU A 190 8.59 8.22 27.74
CA GLU A 190 7.29 8.24 28.45
C GLU A 190 6.51 6.93 28.32
N CYS A 191 6.82 6.10 27.32
CA CYS A 191 6.09 4.87 27.05
C CYS A 191 6.89 3.66 27.45
N LYS A 192 6.55 3.10 28.61
CA LYS A 192 7.22 1.92 29.17
C LYS A 192 7.33 0.72 28.22
N TRP A 193 6.38 0.58 27.28
CA TRP A 193 6.33 -0.53 26.33
C TRP A 193 5.78 -0.08 24.98
N SER A 194 6.60 -0.18 23.93
CA SER A 194 6.17 0.03 22.55
C SER A 194 6.34 -1.23 21.71
N ARG A 195 5.59 -1.32 20.60
CA ARG A 195 5.73 -2.34 19.55
C ARG A 195 6.17 -1.70 18.23
N LYS A 196 6.84 -0.55 18.29
CA LYS A 196 7.19 0.25 17.11
C LYS A 196 8.55 -0.21 16.59
N GLY A 197 8.68 -0.41 15.29
CA GLY A 197 9.89 -0.95 14.69
C GLY A 197 9.79 -1.07 13.18
N PHE A 198 10.68 -1.88 12.60
CA PHE A 198 10.64 -2.20 11.17
C PHE A 198 11.08 -3.63 10.88
N ILE A 199 10.66 -4.15 9.72
CA ILE A 199 11.19 -5.36 9.08
C ILE A 199 11.65 -4.98 7.68
N ARG A 200 12.90 -5.27 7.34
CA ARG A 200 13.46 -5.12 6.00
C ARG A 200 13.73 -6.49 5.38
N THR A 201 13.30 -6.65 4.13
CA THR A 201 13.72 -7.76 3.27
C THR A 201 14.32 -7.21 1.99
N ARG A 202 15.22 -7.96 1.36
CA ARG A 202 15.81 -7.60 0.08
C ARG A 202 15.56 -8.68 -0.96
N TRP A 203 15.09 -8.25 -2.11
CA TRP A 203 14.68 -9.12 -3.21
C TRP A 203 15.47 -8.79 -4.47
N CYS A 204 15.71 -9.80 -5.28
CA CYS A 204 16.13 -9.63 -6.67
C CYS A 204 15.11 -10.34 -7.56
N VAL A 205 14.39 -9.56 -8.35
CA VAL A 205 13.38 -10.04 -9.29
C VAL A 205 13.72 -9.50 -10.67
N ALA A 206 13.85 -10.39 -11.67
CA ALA A 206 14.21 -10.02 -13.03
C ALA A 206 15.44 -9.10 -13.12
N ASP A 207 16.52 -9.48 -12.41
CA ASP A 207 17.77 -8.73 -12.26
C ASP A 207 17.63 -7.32 -11.64
N CYS A 208 16.51 -7.03 -10.97
CA CYS A 208 16.30 -5.80 -10.23
C CYS A 208 16.36 -6.07 -8.74
N ALA A 209 17.37 -5.53 -8.06
CA ALA A 209 17.52 -5.59 -6.62
C ALA A 209 16.77 -4.44 -5.93
N PHE A 210 15.93 -4.75 -4.95
CA PHE A 210 15.25 -3.74 -4.14
C PHE A 210 14.95 -4.23 -2.72
N ASP A 211 14.88 -3.28 -1.78
CA ASP A 211 14.44 -3.50 -0.41
C ASP A 211 12.94 -3.21 -0.26
N LEU A 212 12.27 -4.05 0.53
CA LEU A 212 10.91 -3.82 1.01
C LEU A 212 10.96 -3.70 2.53
N VAL A 213 10.48 -2.57 3.05
CA VAL A 213 10.60 -2.20 4.46
C VAL A 213 9.21 -1.95 5.06
N ASN A 214 8.76 -2.86 5.92
CA ASN A 214 7.58 -2.70 6.77
C ASN A 214 7.95 -1.79 7.94
N ILE A 215 7.25 -0.68 8.15
CA ILE A 215 7.50 0.20 9.29
C ILE A 215 6.24 0.46 10.10
N HIS A 216 6.42 0.64 11.41
CA HIS A 216 5.37 1.11 12.31
C HIS A 216 5.94 2.16 13.27
N LEU A 217 5.62 3.42 13.02
CA LEU A 217 6.15 4.57 13.77
C LEU A 217 5.23 4.97 14.94
N PHE A 218 5.73 5.88 15.78
CA PHE A 218 5.06 6.34 17.00
C PHE A 218 3.84 7.22 16.73
N HIS A 219 2.76 7.01 17.48
CA HIS A 219 1.51 7.78 17.38
C HIS A 219 1.37 8.80 18.50
N ASP A 220 0.69 9.91 18.24
CA ASP A 220 0.43 10.94 19.25
C ASP A 220 -0.51 10.44 20.37
N ALA A 221 -0.08 10.62 21.62
CA ALA A 221 -0.86 10.24 22.79
C ALA A 221 -2.00 11.23 23.12
N SER A 222 -1.87 12.51 22.74
CA SER A 222 -2.80 13.58 23.09
C SER A 222 -3.00 14.57 21.94
N ASN A 223 -4.27 14.82 21.55
CA ASN A 223 -4.56 15.87 20.56
C ASN A 223 -4.24 17.26 21.11
N LEU A 224 -4.41 17.49 22.42
CA LEU A 224 -4.12 18.76 23.07
C LEU A 224 -2.62 19.09 22.99
N VAL A 225 -1.77 18.12 23.31
CA VAL A 225 -0.31 18.29 23.23
C VAL A 225 0.11 18.49 21.78
N ALA A 226 -0.45 17.72 20.84
CA ALA A 226 -0.15 17.87 19.42
C ALA A 226 -0.51 19.26 18.87
N TRP A 227 -1.61 19.85 19.35
CA TRP A 227 -2.02 21.21 19.00
C TRP A 227 -1.15 22.27 19.69
N GLU A 228 -0.90 22.14 20.99
CA GLU A 228 -0.13 23.11 21.79
C GLU A 228 1.34 23.19 21.34
N THR A 229 1.93 22.04 21.02
CA THR A 229 3.33 21.91 20.61
C THR A 229 3.51 21.73 19.10
N SER A 230 2.58 22.21 18.27
CA SER A 230 2.60 21.95 16.81
C SER A 230 3.84 22.54 16.11
N PRO A 231 4.57 21.77 15.28
CA PRO A 231 4.36 20.35 14.99
C PRO A 231 4.66 19.47 16.20
N SER A 232 3.72 18.56 16.53
CA SER A 232 3.76 17.69 17.71
C SER A 232 5.15 17.15 18.05
N VAL A 233 5.46 17.02 19.34
CA VAL A 233 6.67 16.33 19.83
C VAL A 233 6.86 14.96 19.16
N TYR A 234 5.76 14.26 18.85
CA TYR A 234 5.82 12.97 18.15
C TYR A 234 6.30 13.07 16.71
N SER A 235 6.10 14.19 16.02
CA SER A 235 6.70 14.45 14.70
C SER A 235 8.23 14.39 14.78
N GLY A 236 8.82 14.98 15.83
CA GLY A 236 10.26 14.88 16.09
C GLY A 236 10.73 13.46 16.37
N ILE A 237 9.95 12.67 17.12
CA ILE A 237 10.24 11.26 17.42
C ILE A 237 10.16 10.41 16.14
N ARG A 238 9.11 10.58 15.34
CA ARG A 238 8.93 9.90 14.04
C ARG A 238 10.07 10.23 13.09
N ARG A 239 10.49 11.49 13.03
CA ARG A 239 11.68 11.90 12.26
C ARG A 239 12.94 11.16 12.72
N LYS A 240 13.20 11.08 14.03
CA LYS A 240 14.36 10.33 14.56
C LYS A 240 14.30 8.85 14.18
N ALA A 241 13.12 8.22 14.35
CA ALA A 241 12.89 6.82 14.03
C ALA A 241 13.00 6.50 12.54
N LEU A 242 12.40 7.31 11.66
CA LEU A 242 12.51 7.12 10.21
C LEU A 242 13.95 7.34 9.74
N GLY A 243 14.65 8.35 10.26
CA GLY A 243 16.08 8.56 10.01
C GLY A 243 16.93 7.35 10.40
N TYR A 244 16.62 6.71 11.54
CA TYR A 244 17.25 5.47 11.97
C TYR A 244 17.06 4.33 10.96
N VAL A 245 15.83 4.09 10.50
CA VAL A 245 15.54 3.07 9.47
C VAL A 245 16.30 3.35 8.17
N LEU A 246 16.29 4.60 7.70
CA LEU A 246 16.99 4.96 6.47
C LEU A 246 18.52 4.77 6.59
N ASN A 247 19.09 4.94 7.78
CA ASN A 247 20.50 4.66 8.03
C ASN A 247 20.81 3.16 8.01
N ARG A 248 19.90 2.30 8.49
CA ARG A 248 20.00 0.84 8.36
C ARG A 248 19.91 0.40 6.90
N ILE A 249 19.03 1.02 6.11
CA ILE A 249 18.93 0.75 4.67
C ILE A 249 20.24 1.09 3.94
N SER A 250 20.83 2.24 4.26
CA SER A 250 22.07 2.75 3.66
C SER A 250 23.36 2.22 4.31
N ASP A 251 23.29 1.15 5.12
CA ASP A 251 24.45 0.57 5.77
C ASP A 251 25.50 0.12 4.75
N GLN A 252 26.74 0.60 4.93
CA GLN A 252 27.85 0.37 4.00
C GLN A 252 28.29 -1.10 3.91
N ARG A 253 27.84 -1.96 4.84
CA ARG A 253 28.11 -3.40 4.81
C ARG A 253 27.42 -4.11 3.64
N PHE A 254 26.45 -3.46 3.00
CA PHE A 254 25.64 -4.00 1.91
C PHE A 254 25.69 -3.10 0.67
N GLU A 255 25.55 -3.70 -0.51
CA GLU A 255 25.39 -2.95 -1.75
C GLU A 255 24.11 -2.09 -1.71
N LYS A 256 24.14 -0.92 -2.34
CA LYS A 256 22.96 -0.06 -2.44
C LYS A 256 21.92 -0.72 -3.35
N ALA A 257 20.67 -0.70 -2.92
CA ALA A 257 19.52 -1.14 -3.71
C ALA A 257 18.46 -0.04 -3.69
N SER A 258 17.57 -0.05 -4.69
CA SER A 258 16.32 0.72 -4.61
C SER A 258 15.50 0.24 -3.42
N TYR A 259 14.70 1.10 -2.80
CA TYR A 259 13.92 0.68 -1.64
C TYR A 259 12.53 1.31 -1.59
N PHE A 260 11.59 0.53 -1.08
CA PHE A 260 10.22 0.94 -0.77
C PHE A 260 10.01 0.80 0.74
N VAL A 261 9.55 1.86 1.38
CA VAL A 261 9.21 1.90 2.80
C VAL A 261 7.72 2.12 2.93
N PHE A 262 7.04 1.18 3.56
CA PHE A 262 5.59 1.18 3.65
C PHE A 262 5.11 0.69 5.00
N GLY A 263 3.93 1.14 5.39
CA GLY A 263 3.34 0.81 6.68
C GLY A 263 2.63 1.99 7.32
N ASP A 264 2.47 1.91 8.63
CA ASP A 264 1.89 2.96 9.45
C ASP A 264 2.99 3.92 9.90
N PHE A 265 3.17 4.98 9.13
CA PHE A 265 4.08 6.07 9.46
C PHE A 265 3.55 6.94 10.61
N ASN A 266 2.26 6.84 10.92
CA ASN A 266 1.60 7.71 11.90
C ASN A 266 1.84 9.20 11.66
N PHE A 267 2.20 9.62 10.44
CA PHE A 267 2.34 11.03 10.09
C PHE A 267 1.02 11.75 10.32
N ARG A 268 1.11 12.93 10.93
CA ARG A 268 -0.03 13.77 11.28
C ARG A 268 0.07 15.09 10.56
N LEU A 269 -1.08 15.69 10.33
CA LEU A 269 -1.15 17.07 9.91
C LEU A 269 -0.65 17.99 11.02
N ASP A 270 -0.09 19.13 10.62
CA ASP A 270 0.21 20.26 11.50
C ASP A 270 -1.07 20.70 12.23
N SER A 271 -1.24 20.17 13.45
CA SER A 271 -2.54 20.14 14.13
C SER A 271 -3.04 21.54 14.46
N LYS A 272 -2.12 22.46 14.79
CA LYS A 272 -2.47 23.86 15.04
C LYS A 272 -2.96 24.54 13.76
N SER A 273 -2.21 24.43 12.67
CA SER A 273 -2.56 25.05 11.39
C SER A 273 -3.90 24.53 10.84
N VAL A 274 -4.15 23.21 10.96
CA VAL A 274 -5.44 22.62 10.58
C VAL A 274 -6.57 23.19 11.42
N VAL A 275 -6.42 23.23 12.75
CA VAL A 275 -7.47 23.75 13.64
C VAL A 275 -7.77 25.23 13.36
N GLU A 276 -6.74 26.05 13.17
CA GLU A 276 -6.89 27.48 12.83
C GLU A 276 -7.60 27.68 11.48
N THR A 277 -7.33 26.81 10.50
CA THR A 277 -7.99 26.83 9.18
C THR A 277 -9.45 26.37 9.27
N LEU A 278 -9.71 25.28 9.98
CA LEU A 278 -11.07 24.73 10.14
C LEU A 278 -11.96 25.61 11.03
N CYS A 279 -11.36 26.40 11.92
CA CYS A 279 -12.04 27.22 12.93
C CYS A 279 -11.79 28.73 12.75
N THR A 280 -11.49 29.21 11.53
CA THR A 280 -11.12 30.61 11.27
C THR A 280 -12.17 31.62 11.75
N LYS A 281 -13.46 31.27 11.73
CA LYS A 281 -14.57 32.11 12.22
C LYS A 281 -15.01 31.78 13.64
N ALA A 282 -14.21 31.05 14.41
CA ALA A 282 -14.58 30.60 15.74
C ALA A 282 -13.71 31.24 16.85
N THR A 283 -14.32 31.43 18.01
CA THR A 283 -13.64 31.83 19.24
C THR A 283 -13.26 30.59 20.05
N MET A 284 -12.03 30.56 20.56
CA MET A 284 -11.53 29.45 21.38
C MET A 284 -11.78 29.71 22.86
N GLN A 285 -12.33 28.70 23.55
CA GLN A 285 -12.41 28.64 25.01
C GLN A 285 -11.54 27.49 25.53
N THR A 286 -10.71 27.79 26.52
CA THR A 286 -9.89 26.81 27.23
C THR A 286 -10.59 26.37 28.51
N VAL A 287 -10.69 25.07 28.73
CA VAL A 287 -11.15 24.47 29.99
C VAL A 287 -9.96 23.81 30.68
N ARG A 288 -9.77 24.13 31.96
CA ARG A 288 -8.67 23.65 32.79
C ARG A 288 -9.18 22.78 33.93
N ALA A 289 -8.40 21.79 34.33
CA ALA A 289 -8.67 20.99 35.52
C ALA A 289 -8.59 21.86 36.78
N ALA A 290 -9.51 21.68 37.72
CA ALA A 290 -9.61 22.53 38.91
C ALA A 290 -8.44 22.36 39.89
N ASP A 291 -7.84 21.18 39.91
CA ASP A 291 -6.79 20.75 40.82
C ASP A 291 -5.37 20.97 40.26
N THR A 292 -5.15 20.69 38.97
CA THR A 292 -3.82 20.80 38.34
C THR A 292 -3.63 22.04 37.47
N ASN A 293 -4.72 22.77 37.17
CA ASN A 293 -4.75 23.86 36.19
C ASN A 293 -4.29 23.46 34.76
N GLU A 294 -4.15 22.16 34.50
CA GLU A 294 -3.81 21.62 33.18
C GLU A 294 -4.96 21.83 32.19
N VAL A 295 -4.63 22.10 30.93
CA VAL A 295 -5.63 22.19 29.86
C VAL A 295 -6.18 20.80 29.59
N VAL A 296 -7.48 20.61 29.81
CA VAL A 296 -8.16 19.32 29.60
C VAL A 296 -9.04 19.33 28.35
N LYS A 297 -9.44 20.51 27.88
CA LYS A 297 -10.35 20.66 26.75
C LYS A 297 -10.22 22.04 26.11
N LEU A 298 -10.28 22.08 24.78
CA LEU A 298 -10.47 23.29 23.99
C LEU A 298 -11.81 23.21 23.27
N ILE A 299 -12.55 24.32 23.25
CA ILE A 299 -13.85 24.42 22.59
C ILE A 299 -13.83 25.62 21.65
N PHE A 300 -14.06 25.39 20.36
CA PHE A 300 -14.17 26.44 19.36
C PHE A 300 -15.65 26.66 19.04
N ARG A 301 -16.12 27.91 19.13
CA ARG A 301 -17.52 28.29 18.85
C ARG A 301 -17.60 29.36 17.79
N GLU A 302 -18.54 29.22 16.86
CA GLU A 302 -18.80 30.23 15.82
C GLU A 302 -18.99 31.64 16.44
N SER A 303 -18.37 32.64 15.81
CA SER A 303 -18.39 34.02 16.30
C SER A 303 -19.67 34.77 15.91
N ASP A 304 -20.28 34.39 14.78
CA ASP A 304 -21.31 35.19 14.09
C ASP A 304 -22.73 34.58 14.17
N ASN A 305 -22.90 33.40 14.78
CA ASN A 305 -24.15 32.61 14.82
C ASN A 305 -24.55 32.29 16.29
N ASP A 306 -25.43 31.29 16.51
CA ASP A 306 -25.87 30.74 17.82
C ASP A 306 -24.75 30.25 18.78
N ARG A 307 -23.49 30.62 18.54
CA ARG A 307 -22.28 30.14 19.24
C ARG A 307 -22.20 28.61 19.27
N LYS A 308 -22.62 27.98 18.17
CA LYS A 308 -22.55 26.54 17.99
C LYS A 308 -21.09 26.08 18.12
N VAL A 309 -20.89 24.96 18.82
CA VAL A 309 -19.57 24.33 18.93
C VAL A 309 -19.19 23.76 17.57
N THR A 310 -18.09 24.26 17.01
CA THR A 310 -17.54 23.83 15.71
C THR A 310 -16.52 22.70 15.90
N LEU A 311 -15.65 22.83 16.91
CA LEU A 311 -14.63 21.85 17.25
C LEU A 311 -14.53 21.70 18.77
N GLN A 312 -14.49 20.45 19.23
CA GLN A 312 -14.08 20.09 20.58
C GLN A 312 -12.79 19.25 20.53
N LEU A 313 -11.76 19.71 21.23
CA LEU A 313 -10.47 19.03 21.34
C LEU A 313 -10.23 18.59 22.78
N GLU A 314 -9.93 17.32 22.98
CA GLU A 314 -9.49 16.75 24.26
C GLU A 314 -8.36 15.75 24.00
N LYS A 315 -7.76 15.20 25.06
CA LYS A 315 -6.65 14.23 24.96
C LYS A 315 -6.91 13.13 23.92
N LYS A 316 -8.12 12.57 23.87
CA LYS A 316 -8.50 11.53 22.88
C LYS A 316 -9.76 11.86 22.09
N LEU A 317 -10.12 13.14 22.02
CA LEU A 317 -11.27 13.62 21.26
C LEU A 317 -10.81 14.69 20.28
N PHE A 318 -11.23 14.54 19.03
CA PHE A 318 -11.19 15.52 17.95
C PHE A 318 -12.58 15.46 17.31
N ASP A 319 -13.50 16.28 17.80
CA ASP A 319 -14.89 16.28 17.38
C ASP A 319 -15.17 17.55 16.58
N TYR A 320 -14.98 17.46 15.27
CA TYR A 320 -15.23 18.53 14.32
C TYR A 320 -16.57 18.32 13.63
N VAL A 321 -17.43 19.34 13.65
CA VAL A 321 -18.80 19.24 13.18
C VAL A 321 -18.91 18.89 11.69
N ASN A 322 -17.98 19.36 10.86
CA ASN A 322 -17.97 19.11 9.42
C ASN A 322 -16.87 18.14 9.01
N GLN A 323 -17.05 16.85 9.32
CA GLN A 323 -16.06 15.84 8.93
C GLN A 323 -15.91 15.63 7.41
N GLU A 324 -16.85 16.11 6.59
CA GLU A 324 -16.81 15.91 5.13
C GLU A 324 -15.60 16.59 4.48
N VAL A 325 -15.14 17.70 5.06
CA VAL A 325 -13.94 18.45 4.61
C VAL A 325 -12.70 17.57 4.45
N PHE A 326 -12.56 16.51 5.24
CA PHE A 326 -11.43 15.59 5.17
C PHE A 326 -11.52 14.62 4.00
N ARG A 327 -12.72 14.40 3.45
CA ARG A 327 -12.96 13.53 2.28
C ARG A 327 -13.21 14.32 0.99
N ASP A 328 -13.66 15.57 1.10
CA ASP A 328 -13.90 16.45 -0.03
C ASP A 328 -12.64 16.59 -0.87
N ASN A 329 -12.75 16.24 -2.15
CA ASN A 329 -11.63 16.14 -3.08
C ASN A 329 -10.43 15.41 -2.44
N ASN A 330 -10.69 14.26 -1.80
CA ASN A 330 -9.68 13.46 -1.10
C ASN A 330 -8.90 14.22 -0.03
N GLY A 331 -9.41 15.33 0.50
CA GLY A 331 -8.71 16.16 1.46
C GLY A 331 -7.53 16.93 0.86
N THR A 332 -7.42 17.09 -0.47
CA THR A 332 -6.27 17.75 -1.13
C THR A 332 -5.92 19.12 -0.53
N ALA A 333 -6.92 19.91 -0.11
CA ALA A 333 -6.70 21.20 0.54
C ALA A 333 -5.94 21.10 1.87
N LEU A 334 -5.92 19.92 2.51
CA LEU A 334 -5.23 19.68 3.79
C LEU A 334 -3.82 19.13 3.61
N LEU A 335 -3.40 18.75 2.39
CA LEU A 335 -2.07 18.21 2.13
C LEU A 335 -0.96 19.24 2.41
N GLU A 336 -1.24 20.54 2.36
CA GLU A 336 -0.28 21.58 2.76
C GLU A 336 0.14 21.48 4.25
N PHE A 337 -0.69 20.85 5.07
CA PHE A 337 -0.43 20.60 6.48
C PHE A 337 0.28 19.25 6.73
N ASP A 338 0.39 18.38 5.72
CA ASP A 338 1.19 17.15 5.78
C ASP A 338 2.67 17.43 5.51
N LYS A 339 3.37 17.87 6.56
CA LYS A 339 4.74 18.40 6.44
C LYS A 339 5.83 17.41 6.84
N GLU A 340 5.50 16.26 7.43
CA GLU A 340 6.49 15.38 8.07
C GLU A 340 7.47 14.73 7.08
N LEU A 341 7.02 14.42 5.86
CA LEU A 341 7.89 13.88 4.81
C LEU A 341 8.94 14.90 4.34
N SER A 342 8.68 16.19 4.48
CA SER A 342 9.46 17.26 3.83
C SER A 342 10.94 17.28 4.20
N VAL A 343 11.28 16.82 5.40
CA VAL A 343 12.65 16.76 5.91
C VAL A 343 13.49 15.63 5.30
N PHE A 344 12.86 14.72 4.52
CA PHE A 344 13.50 13.57 3.88
C PHE A 344 13.48 13.63 2.35
N LYS A 345 13.16 14.78 1.73
CA LYS A 345 12.99 14.91 0.27
C LYS A 345 14.21 14.51 -0.57
N ASP A 346 15.40 14.51 0.02
CA ASP A 346 16.66 14.07 -0.57
C ASP A 346 16.81 12.54 -0.62
N ARG A 347 16.10 11.81 0.25
CA ARG A 347 16.20 10.35 0.41
C ARG A 347 14.93 9.60 0.06
N LEU A 348 13.77 10.24 0.24
CA LEU A 348 12.46 9.67 0.07
C LEU A 348 11.61 10.53 -0.85
N CYS A 349 10.82 9.86 -1.66
CA CYS A 349 9.79 10.45 -2.49
C CYS A 349 8.50 9.64 -2.35
N GLU A 350 7.40 10.27 -2.75
CA GLU A 350 6.08 9.67 -2.78
C GLU A 350 5.44 9.94 -4.15
N LEU A 351 4.46 9.12 -4.51
CA LEU A 351 3.55 9.45 -5.61
C LEU A 351 2.44 10.34 -5.08
N ASP A 352 1.79 11.07 -5.97
CA ASP A 352 0.72 11.97 -5.56
C ASP A 352 -0.41 11.18 -4.90
N ILE A 353 -0.82 11.65 -3.72
CA ILE A 353 -1.89 11.03 -2.94
C ILE A 353 -3.22 11.39 -3.60
N SER A 354 -3.95 10.37 -4.06
CA SER A 354 -5.23 10.51 -4.75
C SER A 354 -6.40 9.91 -3.96
N PHE A 355 -6.22 9.78 -2.65
CA PHE A 355 -7.17 9.15 -1.72
C PHE A 355 -7.27 9.95 -0.42
N PRO A 356 -8.42 9.96 0.28
CA PRO A 356 -8.60 10.71 1.52
C PRO A 356 -7.75 10.13 2.67
N PRO A 357 -7.59 10.88 3.77
CA PRO A 357 -6.90 10.42 4.98
C PRO A 357 -7.29 8.99 5.37
N SER A 358 -6.31 8.15 5.64
CA SER A 358 -6.48 6.71 5.87
C SER A 358 -6.92 6.37 7.31
N TYR A 359 -6.89 7.33 8.23
CA TYR A 359 -7.18 7.16 9.65
C TYR A 359 -7.82 8.44 10.22
N PRO A 360 -8.72 8.41 11.24
CA PRO A 360 -9.26 7.23 11.95
C PRO A 360 -10.69 6.86 11.53
N TYR A 361 -10.91 5.80 10.75
CA TYR A 361 -12.27 5.38 10.35
C TYR A 361 -13.07 4.70 11.46
N SER A 362 -14.39 4.72 11.35
CA SER A 362 -15.28 3.94 12.22
C SER A 362 -15.02 2.45 12.08
N GLU A 363 -14.94 1.75 13.21
CA GLU A 363 -14.87 0.28 13.26
C GLU A 363 -16.27 -0.37 13.15
N ASP A 364 -17.35 0.43 13.05
CA ASP A 364 -18.71 -0.07 12.76
C ASP A 364 -18.83 -0.48 11.29
N SER A 365 -19.23 -1.73 11.05
CA SER A 365 -19.42 -2.29 9.70
C SER A 365 -20.41 -1.53 8.82
N SER A 366 -21.37 -0.81 9.42
CA SER A 366 -22.36 0.00 8.71
C SER A 366 -21.85 1.40 8.35
N GLN A 367 -20.72 1.83 8.91
CA GLN A 367 -20.20 3.19 8.82
C GLN A 367 -18.85 3.26 8.08
N GLY A 368 -18.68 2.45 7.03
CA GLY A 368 -17.41 2.31 6.32
C GLY A 368 -16.81 3.61 5.72
N LYS A 369 -17.56 4.71 5.65
CA LYS A 369 -17.08 6.02 5.16
C LYS A 369 -16.78 7.04 6.27
N GLN A 370 -17.20 6.79 7.50
CA GLN A 370 -17.18 7.79 8.58
C GLN A 370 -15.86 7.75 9.35
N TYR A 371 -15.40 8.91 9.82
CA TYR A 371 -14.28 8.99 10.76
C TYR A 371 -14.79 8.95 12.20
N MET A 372 -14.02 8.31 13.07
CA MET A 372 -14.19 8.44 14.51
C MET A 372 -13.68 9.80 14.99
N ASN A 373 -14.29 10.33 16.04
CA ASN A 373 -13.86 11.56 16.69
C ASN A 373 -12.61 11.39 17.57
N THR A 374 -11.77 10.39 17.33
CA THR A 374 -10.65 10.09 18.26
C THR A 374 -9.41 10.93 17.99
N ARG A 375 -9.17 11.28 16.72
CA ARG A 375 -8.00 12.02 16.23
C ARG A 375 -8.39 12.85 15.00
N CYS A 376 -7.63 13.90 14.72
CA CYS A 376 -7.71 14.58 13.42
C CYS A 376 -7.39 13.57 12.31
N PRO A 377 -8.22 13.47 11.25
CA PRO A 377 -7.92 12.62 10.11
C PRO A 377 -6.56 12.96 9.48
N ALA A 378 -5.77 11.93 9.16
CA ALA A 378 -4.46 12.06 8.52
C ALA A 378 -4.11 10.86 7.62
N TRP A 379 -3.17 11.04 6.71
CA TRP A 379 -2.58 9.96 5.90
C TRP A 379 -1.46 9.27 6.68
N CYS A 380 -1.85 8.40 7.61
CA CYS A 380 -0.93 7.62 8.43
C CYS A 380 -0.25 6.50 7.64
N ASP A 381 -1.00 5.87 6.73
CA ASP A 381 -0.57 4.68 5.98
C ASP A 381 -0.01 5.10 4.63
N ARG A 382 1.27 4.83 4.36
CA ARG A 382 1.99 5.40 3.21
C ARG A 382 2.85 4.38 2.49
N VAL A 383 3.19 4.69 1.23
CA VAL A 383 4.22 3.98 0.47
C VAL A 383 5.22 5.00 -0.05
N LEU A 384 6.33 5.13 0.68
CA LEU A 384 7.45 5.98 0.32
C LEU A 384 8.52 5.16 -0.40
N MET A 385 9.36 5.82 -1.19
CA MET A 385 10.37 5.12 -1.98
C MET A 385 11.63 5.96 -2.20
N SER A 386 12.75 5.32 -2.45
CA SER A 386 13.97 6.02 -2.87
C SER A 386 13.78 6.68 -4.23
N PRO A 387 14.56 7.73 -4.57
CA PRO A 387 14.54 8.29 -5.93
C PRO A 387 14.77 7.23 -7.01
N SER A 388 15.70 6.30 -6.78
CA SER A 388 15.96 5.18 -7.70
C SER A 388 14.81 4.20 -7.81
N ALA A 389 14.00 4.02 -6.75
CA ALA A 389 12.79 3.19 -6.80
C ALA A 389 11.67 3.89 -7.59
N LYS A 390 11.52 5.21 -7.44
CA LYS A 390 10.60 5.99 -8.28
C LYS A 390 10.99 5.93 -9.76
N GLU A 391 12.29 5.96 -10.08
CA GLU A 391 12.74 5.73 -11.46
C GLU A 391 12.36 4.33 -11.98
N LEU A 392 12.41 3.28 -11.15
CA LEU A 392 11.97 1.94 -11.55
C LEU A 392 10.48 1.93 -11.94
N ILE A 393 9.64 2.62 -11.17
CA ILE A 393 8.21 2.79 -11.47
C ILE A 393 8.04 3.51 -12.82
N LEU A 394 8.69 4.66 -13.00
CA LEU A 394 8.55 5.49 -14.19
C LEU A 394 9.05 4.79 -15.47
N ARG A 395 10.19 4.07 -15.39
CA ARG A 395 10.71 3.28 -16.51
C ARG A 395 9.77 2.15 -16.89
N GLY A 396 9.15 1.50 -15.89
CA GLY A 396 8.09 0.52 -16.12
C GLY A 396 6.92 1.12 -16.91
N ALA A 397 6.49 2.32 -16.51
CA ALA A 397 5.38 3.01 -17.18
C ALA A 397 5.66 3.39 -18.64
N LEU A 398 6.86 3.91 -18.91
CA LEU A 398 7.27 4.27 -20.27
C LEU A 398 7.41 3.05 -21.18
N SER A 399 7.91 1.92 -20.65
CA SER A 399 8.05 0.69 -21.43
C SER A 399 6.70 0.17 -21.93
N GLU A 400 5.63 0.34 -21.14
CA GLU A 400 4.28 -0.08 -21.49
C GLU A 400 3.65 0.87 -22.53
N GLN A 401 3.77 2.19 -22.36
CA GLN A 401 3.30 3.16 -23.35
C GLN A 401 3.96 2.95 -24.73
N THR A 402 5.25 2.61 -24.74
CA THR A 402 5.98 2.28 -25.98
C THR A 402 5.41 1.02 -26.63
N LEU A 403 5.15 -0.04 -25.86
CA LEU A 403 4.58 -1.29 -26.39
C LEU A 403 3.14 -1.11 -26.90
N MET A 404 2.32 -0.33 -26.20
CA MET A 404 0.95 -0.04 -26.61
C MET A 404 0.91 0.76 -27.92
N SER A 405 1.83 1.72 -28.08
CA SER A 405 1.94 2.49 -29.33
C SER A 405 2.45 1.62 -30.49
N GLU A 406 3.45 0.76 -30.29
CA GLU A 406 3.90 -0.21 -31.31
C GLU A 406 2.81 -1.21 -31.73
N ALA A 407 2.02 -1.71 -30.78
CA ALA A 407 0.90 -2.62 -31.03
C ALA A 407 -0.23 -1.95 -31.84
N ASN A 408 -0.49 -0.66 -31.61
CA ASN A 408 -1.48 0.10 -32.37
C ASN A 408 -1.00 0.39 -33.81
N VAL A 409 0.29 0.72 -34.00
CA VAL A 409 0.87 0.93 -35.35
C VAL A 409 0.87 -0.38 -36.17
N SER A 410 1.13 -1.52 -35.53
CA SER A 410 1.06 -2.84 -36.19
C SER A 410 -0.36 -3.26 -36.54
N ARG A 411 -1.37 -2.86 -35.76
CA ARG A 411 -2.80 -3.04 -36.10
C ARG A 411 -3.25 -2.14 -37.26
N GLU A 412 -2.79 -0.90 -37.33
CA GLU A 412 -3.12 0.01 -38.44
C GLU A 412 -2.41 -0.36 -39.75
N SER A 413 -1.17 -0.87 -39.68
CA SER A 413 -0.44 -1.34 -40.88
C SER A 413 -0.96 -2.66 -41.44
N GLY A 414 -1.62 -3.49 -40.63
CA GLY A 414 -2.29 -4.73 -41.07
C GLY A 414 -3.56 -4.52 -41.91
N ASN A 415 -4.05 -3.29 -42.04
CA ASN A 415 -5.31 -2.97 -42.74
C ASN A 415 -5.13 -2.18 -44.05
N ARG A 416 -3.89 -2.06 -44.56
CA ARG A 416 -3.63 -1.48 -45.90
C ARG A 416 -3.57 -2.58 -46.95
N THR A 417 -4.72 -2.92 -47.53
CA THR A 417 -4.76 -3.49 -48.87
C THR A 417 -4.30 -2.41 -49.86
N SER A 418 -3.30 -2.73 -50.67
CA SER A 418 -2.79 -1.85 -51.72
C SER A 418 -3.87 -1.68 -52.79
N VAL A 419 -4.45 -0.49 -52.88
CA VAL A 419 -5.19 -0.07 -54.09
C VAL A 419 -4.32 0.93 -54.82
N CYS A 420 -3.73 0.48 -55.92
CA CYS A 420 -3.16 1.33 -56.95
C CYS A 420 -4.31 2.03 -57.70
N GLY A 421 -4.32 3.36 -57.69
CA GLY A 421 -5.29 4.16 -58.44
C GLY A 421 -4.85 5.63 -58.51
N ALA A 422 -4.65 6.12 -59.72
CA ALA A 422 -4.18 7.47 -60.04
C ALA A 422 -5.23 8.56 -59.76
N GLY A 423 -4.79 9.77 -59.41
CA GLY A 423 -5.55 11.01 -59.63
C GLY A 423 -5.61 12.01 -58.46
N GLY A 424 -4.81 13.07 -58.56
CA GLY A 424 -5.23 14.48 -58.36
C GLY A 424 -5.90 14.98 -57.06
N SER A 425 -5.10 15.73 -56.29
CA SER A 425 -5.41 17.02 -55.65
C SER A 425 -6.12 17.12 -54.27
N ALA A 426 -5.66 18.17 -53.57
CA ALA A 426 -6.18 18.85 -52.38
C ALA A 426 -5.89 18.23 -50.99
N ALA A 427 -4.80 18.74 -50.40
CA ALA A 427 -4.51 18.66 -48.98
C ALA A 427 -5.62 19.33 -48.14
N ARG A 428 -6.19 18.59 -47.19
CA ARG A 428 -6.99 19.12 -46.09
C ARG A 428 -6.47 18.51 -44.79
N VAL A 429 -5.65 19.27 -44.08
CA VAL A 429 -5.22 18.95 -42.71
C VAL A 429 -6.45 19.06 -41.81
N LEU A 430 -7.06 17.93 -41.48
CA LEU A 430 -8.03 17.83 -40.40
C LEU A 430 -7.26 17.41 -39.15
N THR A 431 -7.03 18.37 -38.26
CA THR A 431 -6.62 18.12 -36.88
C THR A 431 -7.77 17.43 -36.15
N ALA A 432 -7.79 16.10 -36.18
CA ALA A 432 -8.65 15.31 -35.29
C ALA A 432 -7.93 15.18 -33.94
N THR A 433 -8.41 15.91 -32.93
CA THR A 433 -8.12 15.64 -31.53
C THR A 433 -8.65 14.23 -31.19
N PRO A 434 -7.82 13.29 -30.71
CA PRO A 434 -8.34 12.01 -30.27
C PRO A 434 -9.11 12.22 -28.97
N THR A 435 -10.41 11.97 -29.03
CA THR A 435 -11.26 11.82 -27.84
C THR A 435 -10.77 10.61 -27.05
N ALA A 436 -10.36 10.84 -25.81
CA ALA A 436 -9.89 9.82 -24.87
C ALA A 436 -10.98 8.75 -24.69
N SER A 437 -10.69 7.53 -25.14
CA SER A 437 -11.49 6.34 -24.83
C SER A 437 -11.24 5.92 -23.38
N GLU A 438 -12.32 5.60 -22.65
CA GLU A 438 -12.41 5.28 -21.22
C GLU A 438 -11.71 3.97 -20.76
N SER A 439 -10.52 3.63 -21.24
CA SER A 439 -9.76 2.49 -20.69
C SER A 439 -8.24 2.65 -20.79
N GLU A 440 -7.71 3.81 -20.44
CA GLU A 440 -6.30 3.89 -20.04
C GLU A 440 -6.15 3.17 -18.70
N GLU A 441 -5.82 1.88 -18.75
CA GLU A 441 -5.41 1.12 -17.57
C GLU A 441 -4.21 1.85 -16.96
N LYS A 442 -4.42 2.54 -15.82
CA LYS A 442 -3.37 3.34 -15.17
C LYS A 442 -2.20 2.42 -14.85
N VAL A 443 -1.09 2.62 -15.57
CA VAL A 443 0.14 1.83 -15.46
C VAL A 443 0.72 1.81 -14.02
N VAL A 444 0.38 2.84 -13.24
CA VAL A 444 0.71 2.96 -11.82
C VAL A 444 -0.54 3.41 -11.08
N THR A 445 -0.87 2.72 -9.99
CA THR A 445 -2.01 3.05 -9.12
C THR A 445 -1.52 3.20 -7.69
N TYR A 446 -1.80 4.34 -7.06
CA TYR A 446 -1.51 4.60 -5.65
C TYR A 446 -2.79 5.06 -4.96
N ASP A 447 -3.41 4.17 -4.18
CA ASP A 447 -4.77 4.35 -3.67
C ASP A 447 -4.96 3.58 -2.34
N HIS A 448 -6.11 3.75 -1.69
CA HIS A 448 -6.53 2.93 -0.56
C HIS A 448 -7.51 1.84 -0.97
N ILE A 449 -7.72 0.86 -0.08
CA ILE A 449 -8.68 -0.23 -0.27
C ILE A 449 -9.95 0.02 0.54
N GLY A 450 -11.09 -0.24 -0.10
CA GLY A 450 -12.38 -0.25 0.57
C GLY A 450 -12.88 1.15 0.95
N PRO A 451 -13.00 2.11 0.02
CA PRO A 451 -13.48 3.47 0.31
C PRO A 451 -14.81 3.51 1.06
N SER A 452 -15.68 2.53 0.81
CA SER A 452 -16.99 2.40 1.46
C SER A 452 -17.12 1.22 2.41
N VAL A 453 -16.04 0.47 2.64
CA VAL A 453 -16.05 -0.79 3.42
C VAL A 453 -15.35 -0.55 4.75
N CYS A 454 -15.93 -0.96 5.88
CA CYS A 454 -15.21 -0.93 7.15
C CYS A 454 -13.99 -1.87 7.09
N MET A 455 -12.78 -1.31 7.19
CA MET A 455 -11.52 -2.04 7.14
C MET A 455 -10.81 -2.08 8.51
N GLY A 456 -11.46 -1.56 9.55
CA GLY A 456 -10.84 -1.17 10.82
C GLY A 456 -10.77 0.36 10.92
N ASP A 457 -10.04 0.85 11.93
CA ASP A 457 -9.82 2.29 12.10
C ASP A 457 -8.81 2.88 11.10
N HIS A 458 -8.15 2.02 10.32
CA HIS A 458 -7.33 2.40 9.18
C HIS A 458 -7.93 1.87 7.87
N LYS A 459 -7.68 2.59 6.78
CA LYS A 459 -7.85 2.09 5.42
C LYS A 459 -6.52 1.58 4.89
N PRO A 460 -6.47 0.34 4.40
CA PRO A 460 -5.27 -0.16 3.77
C PRO A 460 -4.87 0.70 2.58
N VAL A 461 -3.58 1.01 2.45
CA VAL A 461 -3.04 1.75 1.30
C VAL A 461 -2.24 0.78 0.44
N PHE A 462 -2.33 0.95 -0.89
CA PHE A 462 -1.62 0.12 -1.83
C PHE A 462 -0.95 0.90 -2.96
N LEU A 463 0.16 0.34 -3.44
CA LEU A 463 0.86 0.78 -4.65
C LEU A 463 0.94 -0.39 -5.63
N ALA A 464 0.36 -0.22 -6.82
CA ALA A 464 0.42 -1.14 -7.93
C ALA A 464 1.21 -0.54 -9.10
N PHE A 465 2.24 -1.22 -9.61
CA PHE A 465 3.07 -0.73 -10.71
C PHE A 465 3.81 -1.86 -11.39
N ARG A 466 4.27 -1.63 -12.63
CA ARG A 466 5.10 -2.60 -13.33
C ARG A 466 6.60 -2.28 -13.24
N ILE A 467 7.44 -3.32 -13.19
CA ILE A 467 8.90 -3.19 -13.35
C ILE A 467 9.33 -3.88 -14.64
N ALA A 468 10.07 -3.16 -15.49
CA ALA A 468 10.70 -3.72 -16.68
C ALA A 468 11.91 -4.61 -16.31
N PRO A 469 12.11 -5.77 -16.96
CA PRO A 469 13.28 -6.63 -16.73
C PRO A 469 14.60 -5.86 -16.88
N GLY A 470 15.52 -6.04 -15.92
CA GLY A 470 16.83 -5.38 -15.96
C GLY A 470 16.82 -3.87 -15.68
N ALA A 471 15.69 -3.27 -15.32
CA ALA A 471 15.59 -1.84 -15.00
C ALA A 471 16.50 -1.39 -13.83
N GLY A 472 16.97 -2.33 -13.00
CA GLY A 472 17.92 -2.07 -11.91
C GLY A 472 19.40 -1.97 -12.34
N LYS A 473 19.75 -2.18 -13.62
CA LYS A 473 21.13 -2.03 -14.11
C LYS A 473 21.38 -0.58 -14.55
N PRO A 474 22.30 0.17 -13.92
CA PRO A 474 22.72 1.46 -14.45
C PRO A 474 23.37 1.23 -15.82
N HIS A 475 22.83 1.87 -16.85
CA HIS A 475 23.28 1.88 -18.26
C HIS A 475 24.60 1.13 -18.58
N ALA A 476 24.52 -0.19 -18.74
CA ALA A 476 25.57 -0.97 -19.41
C ALA A 476 25.37 -0.99 -20.93
N ARG A 477 25.05 0.15 -21.56
CA ARG A 477 25.07 0.34 -23.02
C ARG A 477 25.26 1.83 -23.35
N VAL A 478 26.45 2.35 -23.10
CA VAL A 478 27.04 3.28 -24.07
C VAL A 478 27.84 2.38 -25.00
N HIS A 479 27.26 2.00 -26.14
CA HIS A 479 28.06 1.49 -27.23
C HIS A 479 29.08 2.58 -27.55
N LYS A 480 30.35 2.35 -27.19
CA LYS A 480 31.46 3.04 -27.86
C LYS A 480 31.30 2.67 -29.34
N CYS A 481 30.77 3.59 -30.13
CA CYS A 481 30.97 3.55 -31.57
C CYS A 481 32.48 3.47 -31.79
N CYS A 482 32.96 2.33 -32.26
CA CYS A 482 34.27 2.24 -32.88
C CYS A 482 34.24 3.22 -34.06
N VAL A 483 35.01 4.31 -33.95
CA VAL A 483 35.36 5.11 -35.11
C VAL A 483 36.35 4.26 -35.90
N VAL A 484 35.88 3.68 -37.01
CA VAL A 484 36.76 3.23 -38.08
C VAL A 484 36.93 4.44 -38.98
N GLN A 485 38.10 5.07 -38.91
CA GLN A 485 38.72 5.78 -40.02
C GLN A 485 40.22 5.51 -39.96
#